data_AF-A0RW81-F1
#
_entry.id   AF-A0RW81-F1
#
_cell.length_a   1.000
_cell.length_b   1.000
_cell.length_c   1.000
_cell.angle_alpha   90.00
_cell.angle_beta   90.00
_cell.angle_gamma   90.00
#
_symmetry.space_group_name_H-M   'P 1'
#
loop_
_entity.id
_entity.type
_entity.pdbx_description
1 polymer ?
#
loop_
_entity_poly.entity_id
_entity_poly.type
_entity_poly.pdbx_seq_one_letter_code
_entity_poly.pdbx_strand_id
1 'polypeptide(L)'
;MGTLILDSMVNKEAVLREAPPGTILVTVGDVTSERISGFGMTPLLQIIDGKTRRAAHEPAGPPPDVEIIRCENPAGGISPECIETIRRALGSSSPLRLVVSGEEDLLVIPACIYAPDGAVIMYGQPGRGLVAIHVDAGIRYKAKGLLDSVS
;
A
#
# COMPACT_ATOMS: atom_id res chain seq x y z
N MET A 1 -4.52 5.23 -11.99
CA MET A 1 -3.91 6.58 -12.05
C MET A 1 -2.44 6.53 -11.66
N GLY A 2 -1.66 5.62 -12.23
CA GLY A 2 -0.30 5.41 -11.78
C GLY A 2 0.59 4.93 -12.92
N THR A 3 1.90 5.02 -12.69
CA THR A 3 2.91 4.43 -13.56
C THR A 3 2.89 2.92 -13.36
N LEU A 4 2.75 2.15 -14.44
CA LEU A 4 2.90 0.70 -14.39
C LEU A 4 4.35 0.33 -14.68
N ILE A 5 5.01 -0.30 -13.71
CA ILE A 5 6.27 -1.00 -13.89
C ILE A 5 5.92 -2.46 -14.22
N LEU A 6 6.20 -2.89 -15.45
CA LEU A 6 5.94 -4.28 -15.87
C LEU A 6 6.73 -5.26 -15.00
N ASP A 7 6.18 -6.43 -14.69
CA ASP A 7 6.85 -7.43 -13.84
C ASP A 7 8.27 -7.77 -14.30
N SER A 8 8.52 -7.84 -15.61
CA SER A 8 9.86 -8.07 -16.20
C SER A 8 10.86 -6.94 -15.94
N MET A 9 10.38 -5.78 -15.54
CA MET A 9 11.14 -4.55 -15.31
C MET A 9 11.15 -4.14 -13.83
N VAL A 10 10.44 -4.84 -12.94
CA VAL A 10 10.43 -4.51 -11.51
C VAL A 10 11.77 -4.92 -10.90
N ASN A 11 12.62 -3.92 -10.67
CA ASN A 11 13.86 -4.02 -9.93
C ASN A 11 14.01 -2.81 -8.99
N LYS A 12 15.05 -2.83 -8.16
CA LYS A 12 15.32 -1.78 -7.18
C LYS A 12 15.43 -0.41 -7.82
N GLU A 13 16.10 -0.30 -8.95
CA GLU A 13 16.31 0.97 -9.65
C GLU A 13 14.99 1.54 -10.19
N ALA A 14 14.11 0.70 -10.74
CA ALA A 14 12.80 1.10 -11.22
C ALA A 14 11.91 1.59 -10.08
N VAL A 15 11.93 0.90 -8.93
CA VAL A 15 11.19 1.32 -7.74
C VAL A 15 11.73 2.63 -7.18
N LEU A 16 13.05 2.78 -7.05
CA LEU A 16 13.69 4.01 -6.54
C LEU A 16 13.46 5.22 -7.45
N ARG A 17 13.24 5.01 -8.75
CA ARG A 17 12.89 6.10 -9.66
C ARG A 17 11.50 6.67 -9.36
N GLU A 18 10.55 5.82 -9.01
CA GLU A 18 9.19 6.27 -8.64
C GLU A 18 9.13 6.71 -7.17
N ALA A 19 9.87 6.06 -6.27
CA ALA A 19 9.95 6.42 -4.85
C ALA A 19 11.42 6.62 -4.41
N PRO A 20 12.01 7.80 -4.69
CA PRO A 20 13.35 8.14 -4.25
C PRO A 20 13.52 8.13 -2.73
N PRO A 21 14.77 8.08 -2.21
CA PRO A 21 15.03 8.20 -0.78
C PRO A 21 14.40 9.48 -0.20
N GLY A 22 13.71 9.34 0.94
CA GLY A 22 12.99 10.42 1.60
C GLY A 22 11.52 10.54 1.19
N THR A 23 11.07 9.84 0.14
CA THR A 23 9.66 9.75 -0.23
C THR A 23 8.89 8.91 0.79
N ILE A 24 7.72 9.41 1.23
CA ILE A 24 6.78 8.61 2.01
C ILE A 24 6.20 7.53 1.10
N LEU A 25 6.53 6.28 1.39
CA LEU A 25 6.12 5.11 0.62
C LEU A 25 5.07 4.30 1.38
N VAL A 26 3.98 3.95 0.69
CA VAL A 26 2.94 3.05 1.18
C VAL A 26 2.82 1.88 0.22
N THR A 27 2.70 0.67 0.74
CA THR A 27 2.45 -0.54 -0.07
C THR A 27 1.10 -1.15 0.25
N VAL A 28 0.41 -1.64 -0.77
CA VAL A 28 -0.83 -2.41 -0.64
C VAL A 28 -0.62 -3.78 -1.28
N GLY A 29 -0.90 -4.82 -0.49
CA GLY A 29 -0.74 -6.22 -0.83
C GLY A 29 0.57 -6.83 -0.32
N ASP A 30 0.48 -8.10 0.06
CA ASP A 30 1.55 -8.90 0.66
C ASP A 30 2.78 -8.98 -0.25
N VAL A 31 2.59 -9.46 -1.48
CA VAL A 31 3.67 -9.63 -2.47
C VAL A 31 4.34 -8.31 -2.80
N THR A 32 3.55 -7.22 -2.86
CA THR A 32 4.08 -5.87 -3.08
C THR A 32 4.99 -5.47 -1.91
N SER A 33 4.47 -5.58 -0.69
CA SER A 33 5.19 -5.17 0.53
C SER A 33 6.47 -5.98 0.73
N GLU A 34 6.42 -7.30 0.49
CA GLU A 34 7.58 -8.18 0.52
C GLU A 34 8.62 -7.82 -0.55
N ARG A 35 8.18 -7.61 -1.80
CA ARG A 35 9.08 -7.28 -2.90
C ARG A 35 9.81 -5.95 -2.65
N ILE A 36 9.10 -4.94 -2.18
CA ILE A 36 9.69 -3.64 -1.82
C ILE A 36 10.65 -3.79 -0.65
N SER A 37 10.28 -4.55 0.38
CA SER A 37 11.18 -4.85 1.52
C SER A 37 12.44 -5.58 1.06
N GLY A 38 12.32 -6.50 0.10
CA GLY A 38 13.44 -7.22 -0.53
C GLY A 38 14.43 -6.32 -1.28
N PHE A 39 14.03 -5.10 -1.67
CA PHE A 39 14.93 -4.10 -2.22
C PHE A 39 15.67 -3.26 -1.16
N GLY A 40 15.47 -3.58 0.13
CA GLY A 40 16.03 -2.84 1.26
C GLY A 40 15.33 -1.50 1.50
N MET A 41 14.05 -1.40 1.13
CA MET A 41 13.22 -0.23 1.34
C MET A 41 12.18 -0.54 2.42
N THR A 42 11.97 0.37 3.36
CA THR A 42 10.95 0.21 4.41
C THR A 42 9.84 1.23 4.19
N PRO A 43 8.68 0.81 3.64
CA PRO A 43 7.50 1.66 3.56
C PRO A 43 7.10 2.20 4.93
N LEU A 44 6.58 3.43 4.97
CA LEU A 44 5.96 3.99 6.17
C LEU A 44 4.74 3.16 6.57
N LEU A 45 3.97 2.70 5.59
CA LEU A 45 2.79 1.88 5.83
C LEU A 45 2.74 0.71 4.85
N GLN A 46 2.64 -0.51 5.39
CA GLN A 46 2.43 -1.74 4.64
C GLN A 46 1.03 -2.26 4.94
N ILE A 47 0.14 -2.29 3.96
CA ILE A 47 -1.23 -2.80 4.10
C ILE A 47 -1.27 -4.19 3.47
N ILE A 48 -1.56 -5.20 4.28
CA ILE A 48 -1.57 -6.62 3.87
C ILE A 48 -2.77 -7.34 4.47
N ASP A 49 -3.27 -8.42 3.87
CA ASP A 49 -4.31 -9.27 4.47
C ASP A 49 -3.77 -10.63 4.95
N GLY A 50 -2.50 -10.93 4.65
CA GLY A 50 -1.86 -12.20 5.00
C GLY A 50 -2.25 -13.36 4.09
N LYS A 51 -3.17 -13.16 3.13
CA LYS A 51 -3.68 -14.20 2.23
C LYS A 51 -2.98 -14.09 0.89
N THR A 52 -1.80 -14.68 0.79
CA THR A 52 -1.22 -14.88 -0.55
C THR A 52 -1.89 -16.08 -1.24
N ARG A 53 -2.15 -15.98 -2.55
CA ARG A 53 -2.57 -17.14 -3.38
C ARG A 53 -1.51 -18.24 -3.49
N ARG A 54 -0.35 -18.11 -2.82
CA ARG A 54 0.71 -19.12 -2.83
C ARG A 54 0.51 -20.05 -1.66
N ALA A 55 0.36 -21.34 -1.94
CA ALA A 55 -0.19 -22.40 -1.10
C ALA A 55 0.37 -22.59 0.34
N ALA A 56 1.38 -21.84 0.79
CA ALA A 56 1.88 -21.88 2.16
C ALA A 56 2.90 -20.74 2.44
N HIS A 57 2.72 -19.53 1.88
CA HIS A 57 3.58 -18.42 2.26
C HIS A 57 2.92 -17.66 3.41
N GLU A 58 3.30 -18.00 4.64
CA GLU A 58 3.18 -17.04 5.74
C GLU A 58 3.99 -15.81 5.32
N PRO A 59 3.41 -14.60 5.35
CA PRO A 59 4.15 -13.40 4.98
C PRO A 59 5.42 -13.32 5.79
N ALA A 60 6.53 -12.92 5.17
CA ALA A 60 7.76 -12.68 5.92
C ALA A 60 7.45 -11.74 7.09
N GLY A 61 7.90 -12.09 8.29
CA GLY A 61 7.72 -11.27 9.49
C GLY A 61 8.16 -9.82 9.21
N PRO A 62 7.47 -8.82 9.80
CA PRO A 62 7.85 -7.43 9.56
C PRO A 62 9.31 -7.21 9.97
N PRO A 63 10.02 -6.25 9.33
CA PRO A 63 11.29 -5.77 9.86
C PRO A 63 11.20 -5.41 11.35
N PRO A 64 12.28 -5.53 12.14
CA PRO A 64 12.23 -5.36 13.60
C PRO A 64 11.62 -4.04 14.08
N ASP A 65 11.77 -2.98 13.29
CA ASP A 65 11.32 -1.62 13.62
C ASP A 65 9.94 -1.28 13.06
N VAL A 66 9.18 -2.29 12.60
CA VAL A 66 7.84 -2.11 12.03
C VAL A 66 6.79 -2.62 13.02
N GLU A 67 6.00 -1.70 13.57
CA GLU A 67 4.91 -2.03 14.49
C GLU A 67 3.70 -2.60 13.71
N ILE A 68 3.05 -3.63 14.28
CA ILE A 68 1.88 -4.27 13.67
C ILE A 68 0.60 -3.70 14.26
N ILE A 69 -0.27 -3.20 13.40
CA ILE A 69 -1.64 -2.77 13.71
C ILE A 69 -2.64 -3.60 12.90
N ARG A 70 -3.92 -3.58 13.28
CA ARG A 70 -4.98 -4.41 12.67
C ARG A 70 -6.25 -3.61 12.42
N CYS A 71 -7.00 -3.97 11.38
CA CYS A 71 -8.38 -3.52 11.13
C CYS A 71 -9.17 -4.61 10.41
N GLU A 72 -10.50 -4.53 10.40
CA GLU A 72 -11.36 -5.42 9.64
C GLU A 72 -11.92 -4.70 8.40
N ASN A 73 -11.85 -5.35 7.24
CA ASN A 73 -12.37 -4.80 5.99
C ASN A 73 -13.26 -5.82 5.25
N PRO A 74 -14.51 -5.49 4.87
CA PRO A 74 -15.32 -6.39 4.07
C PRO A 74 -14.76 -6.54 2.65
N ALA A 75 -15.01 -7.69 2.03
CA ALA A 75 -14.74 -7.90 0.61
C ALA A 75 -15.55 -6.93 -0.26
N GLY A 76 -14.90 -6.32 -1.25
CA GLY A 76 -15.55 -5.36 -2.15
C GLY A 76 -16.00 -4.04 -1.51
N GLY A 77 -15.63 -3.76 -0.25
CA GLY A 77 -15.96 -2.52 0.45
C GLY A 77 -14.78 -1.89 1.19
N ILE A 78 -15.03 -0.76 1.83
CA ILE A 78 -14.05 -0.05 2.66
C ILE A 78 -14.69 0.29 4.00
N SER A 79 -14.20 -0.30 5.09
CA SER A 79 -14.74 -0.05 6.42
C SER A 79 -14.31 1.33 6.97
N PRO A 80 -15.17 2.02 7.75
CA PRO A 80 -14.77 3.24 8.45
C PRO A 80 -13.59 3.04 9.39
N GLU A 81 -13.46 1.85 9.99
CA GLU A 81 -12.33 1.48 10.85
C GLU A 81 -11.02 1.49 10.07
N CYS A 82 -10.95 0.84 8.90
CA CYS A 82 -9.73 0.83 8.10
C CYS A 82 -9.40 2.22 7.55
N ILE A 83 -10.40 3.03 7.20
CA ILE A 83 -10.19 4.45 6.83
C ILE A 83 -9.48 5.21 7.96
N GLU A 84 -10.02 5.14 9.18
CA GLU A 84 -9.46 5.84 10.32
C GLU A 84 -8.08 5.30 10.71
N THR A 85 -7.88 3.99 10.62
CA THR A 85 -6.61 3.32 10.91
C THR A 85 -5.53 3.77 9.93
N ILE A 86 -5.82 3.79 8.63
CA ILE A 86 -4.90 4.27 7.58
C ILE A 86 -4.58 5.74 7.81
N ARG A 87 -5.59 6.58 8.09
CA ARG A 87 -5.39 8.00 8.36
C ARG A 87 -4.44 8.23 9.54
N ARG A 88 -4.58 7.46 10.63
CA ARG A 88 -3.68 7.54 11.79
C ARG A 88 -2.28 7.03 11.47
N ALA A 89 -2.18 5.89 10.79
CA ALA A 89 -0.90 5.28 10.44
C ALA A 89 -0.04 6.19 9.56
N LEU A 90 -0.66 6.93 8.62
CA LEU A 90 0.05 7.90 7.78
C LEU A 90 0.56 9.14 8.54
N GLY A 91 0.04 9.39 9.75
CA GLY A 91 0.57 10.40 10.66
C GLY A 91 1.65 9.89 11.61
N SER A 92 2.00 8.59 11.54
CA SER A 92 3.05 8.01 12.38
C SER A 92 4.44 8.48 11.94
N SER A 93 5.36 8.50 12.89
CA SER A 93 6.79 8.72 12.63
C SER A 93 7.58 7.42 12.43
N SER A 94 6.99 6.28 12.84
CA SER A 94 7.57 4.94 12.69
C SER A 94 6.86 4.15 11.59
N PRO A 95 7.59 3.28 10.87
CA PRO A 95 7.01 2.31 9.96
C PRO A 95 5.97 1.41 10.62
N LEU A 96 4.86 1.18 9.93
CA LEU A 96 3.74 0.36 10.39
C LEU A 96 3.36 -0.70 9.36
N ARG A 97 2.92 -1.86 9.85
CA ARG A 97 2.24 -2.87 9.05
C ARG A 97 0.80 -3.01 9.53
N LEU A 98 -0.14 -2.64 8.68
CA LEU A 98 -1.56 -2.87 8.85
C LEU A 98 -1.93 -4.25 8.31
N VAL A 99 -2.31 -5.16 9.21
CA VAL A 99 -2.84 -6.48 8.88
C VAL A 99 -4.36 -6.42 8.85
N VAL A 100 -4.93 -6.64 7.68
CA VAL A 100 -6.35 -6.51 7.39
C VAL A 100 -7.02 -7.87 7.51
N SER A 101 -8.00 -7.97 8.40
CA SER A 101 -8.93 -9.11 8.40
C SER A 101 -9.98 -8.86 7.33
N GLY A 102 -9.76 -9.33 6.11
CA GLY A 102 -10.59 -8.88 5.00
C GLY A 102 -9.98 -9.03 3.62
N GLU A 103 -10.32 -8.09 2.74
CA GLU A 103 -9.60 -7.75 1.52
C GLU A 103 -8.92 -6.39 1.70
N GLU A 104 -7.67 -6.25 1.27
CA GLU A 104 -6.88 -5.02 1.35
C GLU A 104 -6.87 -4.20 0.06
N ASP A 105 -7.24 -4.80 -1.08
CA ASP A 105 -7.10 -4.23 -2.43
C ASP A 105 -7.71 -2.81 -2.55
N LEU A 106 -8.92 -2.60 -2.03
CA LEU A 106 -9.61 -1.31 -2.09
C LEU A 106 -9.01 -0.26 -1.15
N LEU A 107 -8.17 -0.65 -0.17
CA LEU A 107 -7.55 0.27 0.78
C LEU A 107 -6.47 1.17 0.15
N VAL A 108 -6.12 0.92 -1.12
CA VAL A 108 -5.37 1.88 -1.95
C VAL A 108 -6.09 3.23 -2.02
N ILE A 109 -7.43 3.25 -1.97
CA ILE A 109 -8.25 4.46 -2.05
C ILE A 109 -8.04 5.36 -0.83
N PRO A 110 -8.31 4.93 0.42
CA PRO A 110 -8.02 5.75 1.59
C PRO A 110 -6.53 6.10 1.71
N ALA A 111 -5.61 5.22 1.31
CA ALA A 111 -4.19 5.56 1.27
C ALA A 111 -3.92 6.77 0.36
N CYS A 112 -4.50 6.81 -0.85
CA CYS A 112 -4.42 7.97 -1.74
C CYS A 112 -5.11 9.22 -1.19
N ILE A 113 -6.19 9.07 -0.41
CA ILE A 113 -6.97 10.19 0.15
C ILE A 113 -6.23 10.89 1.28
N TYR A 114 -5.49 10.14 2.12
CA TYR A 114 -4.91 10.67 3.36
C TYR A 114 -3.38 10.81 3.33
N ALA A 115 -2.68 10.19 2.39
CA ALA A 115 -1.23 10.37 2.28
C ALA A 115 -0.88 11.81 1.91
N PRO A 116 0.24 12.37 2.40
CA PRO A 116 0.65 13.73 2.06
C PRO A 116 1.00 13.86 0.58
N ASP A 117 0.99 15.08 0.06
CA ASP A 117 1.43 15.35 -1.31
C ASP A 117 2.90 14.94 -1.50
N GLY A 118 3.20 14.33 -2.64
CA GLY A 118 4.51 13.76 -2.95
C GLY A 118 4.75 12.35 -2.38
N ALA A 119 3.83 11.80 -1.58
CA ALA A 119 3.87 10.39 -1.20
C ALA A 119 3.65 9.48 -2.42
N VAL A 120 4.10 8.23 -2.32
CA VAL A 120 3.93 7.21 -3.36
C VAL A 120 3.21 6.01 -2.77
N ILE A 121 2.10 5.62 -3.41
CA ILE A 121 1.36 4.40 -3.08
C ILE A 121 1.66 3.34 -4.14
N MET A 122 2.18 2.19 -3.72
CA MET A 122 2.50 1.08 -4.60
C MET A 122 1.61 -0.13 -4.35
N TYR A 123 1.06 -0.72 -5.40
CA TYR A 123 0.26 -1.94 -5.31
C TYR A 123 0.46 -2.82 -6.54
N GLY A 124 0.24 -4.13 -6.37
CA GLY A 124 0.39 -5.10 -7.45
C GLY A 124 -0.84 -5.09 -8.37
N GLN A 125 -0.61 -5.08 -9.68
CA GLN A 125 -1.63 -5.35 -10.69
C GLN A 125 -1.43 -6.78 -11.19
N PRO A 126 -2.32 -7.73 -10.84
CA PRO A 126 -2.18 -9.14 -11.23
C PRO A 126 -1.91 -9.33 -12.73
N GLY A 127 -0.86 -10.11 -13.03
CA GLY A 127 -0.45 -10.43 -14.40
C GLY A 127 0.15 -9.26 -15.19
N ARG A 128 0.39 -8.09 -14.57
CA ARG A 128 0.94 -6.92 -15.25
C ARG A 128 2.20 -6.39 -14.59
N GLY A 129 2.20 -6.21 -13.28
CA GLY A 129 3.36 -5.69 -12.55
C GLY A 129 2.99 -4.81 -11.37
N LEU A 130 3.84 -3.84 -11.07
CA LEU A 130 3.69 -2.94 -9.93
C LEU A 130 3.19 -1.57 -10.41
N VAL A 131 2.14 -1.05 -9.77
CA VAL A 131 1.63 0.28 -10.05
C VAL A 131 2.12 1.24 -8.98
N ALA A 132 2.69 2.38 -9.38
CA ALA A 132 3.07 3.47 -8.50
C ALA A 132 2.16 4.69 -8.73
N ILE A 133 1.48 5.13 -7.68
CA ILE A 133 0.63 6.33 -7.67
C ILE A 133 1.39 7.44 -6.93
N HIS A 134 1.66 8.55 -7.61
CA HIS A 134 2.22 9.75 -7.00
C HIS A 134 1.09 10.61 -6.47
N VAL A 135 1.02 10.78 -5.16
CA VAL A 135 -0.09 11.46 -4.50
C VAL A 135 0.03 12.97 -4.72
N ASP A 136 -0.99 13.53 -5.33
CA ASP A 136 -1.21 14.96 -5.47
C ASP A 136 -2.71 15.28 -5.26
N ALA A 137 -3.06 16.56 -5.33
CA ALA A 137 -4.46 17.00 -5.19
C ALA A 137 -5.41 16.35 -6.22
N GLY A 138 -4.95 16.06 -7.44
CA GLY A 138 -5.74 15.45 -8.51
C GLY A 138 -6.02 13.96 -8.29
N ILE A 139 -5.02 13.21 -7.83
CA ILE A 139 -5.16 11.83 -7.35
C ILE A 139 -6.12 11.78 -6.18
N ARG A 140 -5.94 12.66 -5.20
CA ARG A 140 -6.79 12.73 -4.00
C ARG A 140 -8.25 13.01 -4.35
N TYR A 141 -8.50 13.94 -5.27
CA TYR A 141 -9.84 14.24 -5.78
C TYR A 141 -10.49 13.02 -6.43
N LYS A 142 -9.76 12.34 -7.32
CA LYS A 142 -10.28 11.14 -7.99
C LYS A 142 -10.46 9.96 -7.03
N ALA A 143 -9.60 9.80 -6.04
CA ALA A 143 -9.75 8.79 -4.99
C ALA A 143 -11.00 9.04 -4.13
N LYS A 144 -11.30 10.30 -3.76
CA LYS A 144 -12.55 10.65 -3.06
C LYS A 144 -13.78 10.26 -3.88
N GLY A 145 -13.79 10.57 -5.18
CA GLY A 145 -14.89 10.16 -6.06
C GLY A 145 -15.06 8.63 -6.19
N LEU A 146 -13.97 7.86 -6.09
CA LEU A 146 -14.04 6.40 -6.05
C LEU A 146 -14.58 5.89 -4.71
N LEU A 147 -14.19 6.51 -3.59
CA LEU A 147 -14.68 6.15 -2.26
C LEU A 147 -16.20 6.28 -2.16
N ASP A 148 -16.76 7.34 -2.76
CA ASP A 148 -18.21 7.60 -2.82
C ASP A 148 -18.98 6.54 -3.64
N SER A 149 -18.28 5.71 -4.43
CA SER A 149 -18.88 4.65 -5.27
C SER A 149 -18.82 3.25 -4.66
N VAL A 150 -18.06 3.07 -3.57
CA VAL A 150 -17.83 1.77 -2.91
C VAL A 150 -18.27 1.76 -1.44
N SER A 151 -18.82 2.87 -0.95
CA SER A 151 -19.42 3.01 0.38
C SER A 151 -20.93 2.85 0.31
#